data_AF-F3CDK1-F1
#
_entry.id   AF-F3CDK1-F1
#
_cell.length_a   1.000
_cell.length_b   1.000
_cell.length_c   1.000
_cell.angle_alpha   90.00
_cell.angle_beta   90.00
_cell.angle_gamma   90.00
#
_symmetry.space_group_name_H-M   'P 1'
#
loop_
_entity.id
_entity.type
_entity.pdbx_description
1 polymer ?
#
loop_
_entity_poly.entity_id
_entity_poly.type
_entity_poly.pdbx_seq_one_letter_code
_entity_poly.pdbx_strand_id
1 'polypeptide(L)'
;TAHFFVPDPEKTFHRGSTDYFVSDRKIDIGAFDTPTFTGLAVGTVEKLGKRDLIAVTHEPLSNGDGLNVQIKREVVGFRANIAELKGEFEEDGQKRWRYRVEPNEMPAALSRVRPNHPLNRNLDHNWQQALLKTSAERRIGIQWQVTLREDHLRLEAISEEGVSVAVNLDGPFGAANKPEQALDQLRDLLTQLGTTIYHAQDVRLDAPQAFFVPNSQLKTLRRDAIEALTEARIEAHPRGGRKAETTPPPV
;
A
#
# COMPACT_ATOMS: atom_id res chain seq x y z
N THR A 1 2.50 4.76 9.47
CA THR A 1 2.58 4.33 8.06
C THR A 1 1.39 3.47 7.77
N ALA A 2 0.70 3.69 6.66
CA ALA A 2 -0.35 2.80 6.17
C ALA A 2 0.19 1.97 5.00
N HIS A 3 -0.10 0.68 4.98
CA HIS A 3 0.26 -0.22 3.89
C HIS A 3 -1.02 -0.67 3.17
N PHE A 4 -1.04 -0.56 1.85
CA PHE A 4 -2.19 -0.89 0.99
C PHE A 4 -1.92 -2.08 0.07
N PHE A 5 -0.71 -2.65 0.16
CA PHE A 5 -0.26 -3.77 -0.64
C PHE A 5 0.47 -4.77 0.25
N VAL A 6 0.16 -6.05 0.06
CA VAL A 6 0.85 -7.15 0.71
C VAL A 6 1.79 -7.78 -0.33
N PRO A 7 3.11 -7.59 -0.18
CA PRO A 7 4.07 -8.18 -1.11
C PRO A 7 4.06 -9.70 -0.95
N ASP A 8 4.09 -10.39 -2.07
CA ASP A 8 4.17 -11.84 -2.14
C ASP A 8 5.13 -12.21 -3.30
N PRO A 9 6.40 -12.52 -3.01
CA PRO A 9 7.37 -12.90 -4.03
C PRO A 9 6.95 -14.12 -4.85
N GLU A 10 6.17 -15.02 -4.26
CA GLU A 10 5.73 -16.25 -4.92
C GLU A 10 4.72 -15.99 -6.06
N LYS A 11 4.06 -14.82 -6.03
CA LYS A 11 3.17 -14.34 -7.10
C LYS A 11 3.89 -13.64 -8.25
N THR A 12 5.19 -13.39 -8.10
CA THR A 12 6.02 -12.82 -9.17
C THR A 12 6.58 -13.92 -10.07
N PHE A 13 7.06 -13.59 -11.26
CA PHE A 13 7.80 -14.57 -12.04
C PHE A 13 9.12 -14.89 -11.32
N HIS A 14 9.20 -16.06 -10.68
CA HIS A 14 10.44 -16.57 -10.12
C HIS A 14 10.61 -18.05 -10.50
N ARG A 15 11.86 -18.44 -10.80
CA ARG A 15 12.20 -19.81 -11.21
C ARG A 15 12.81 -20.54 -10.03
N GLY A 16 12.10 -20.55 -8.89
CA GLY A 16 12.65 -21.00 -7.61
C GLY A 16 13.49 -19.92 -6.90
N SER A 17 13.57 -20.03 -5.58
CA SER A 17 14.42 -19.20 -4.75
C SER A 17 15.79 -19.87 -4.57
N THR A 18 16.83 -19.05 -4.49
CA THR A 18 18.17 -19.51 -4.15
C THR A 18 18.70 -18.62 -3.04
N ASP A 19 19.35 -19.22 -2.05
CA ASP A 19 20.05 -18.48 -1.00
C ASP A 19 21.40 -17.93 -1.49
N TYR A 20 21.80 -18.22 -2.74
CA TYR A 20 23.06 -17.77 -3.36
C TYR A 20 24.27 -17.84 -2.42
N PHE A 21 24.33 -18.91 -1.61
CA PHE A 21 25.38 -19.18 -0.62
C PHE A 21 25.44 -18.26 0.60
N VAL A 22 24.34 -17.55 0.94
CA VAL A 22 24.23 -16.78 2.19
C VAL A 22 24.48 -17.65 3.42
N SER A 23 24.12 -18.93 3.36
CA SER A 23 24.38 -19.90 4.43
C SER A 23 25.57 -20.79 4.09
N ASP A 24 25.43 -21.66 3.08
CA ASP A 24 26.43 -22.67 2.71
C ASP A 24 26.44 -22.90 1.19
N ARG A 25 27.51 -23.50 0.67
CA ARG A 25 27.61 -23.91 -0.74
C ARG A 25 26.79 -25.16 -1.02
N LYS A 26 25.65 -24.99 -1.70
CA LYS A 26 24.76 -26.08 -2.12
C LYS A 26 25.01 -26.49 -3.59
N ILE A 27 25.01 -27.80 -3.85
CA ILE A 27 25.26 -28.39 -5.19
C ILE A 27 24.02 -28.26 -6.10
N ASP A 28 22.84 -28.17 -5.51
CA ASP A 28 21.51 -28.13 -6.14
C ASP A 28 20.97 -26.70 -6.32
N ILE A 29 21.85 -25.72 -6.55
CA ILE A 29 21.49 -24.30 -6.64
C ILE A 29 20.64 -23.93 -7.88
N GLY A 30 20.51 -24.84 -8.84
CA GLY A 30 19.75 -24.61 -10.06
C GLY A 30 18.32 -25.16 -9.96
N ALA A 31 17.35 -24.34 -10.37
CA ALA A 31 15.97 -24.78 -10.54
C ALA A 31 15.80 -25.44 -11.92
N PHE A 32 15.93 -26.76 -11.97
CA PHE A 32 15.97 -27.54 -13.21
C PHE A 32 14.62 -28.14 -13.63
N ASP A 33 13.55 -27.97 -12.85
CA ASP A 33 12.32 -28.73 -13.05
C ASP A 33 11.51 -28.30 -14.29
N THR A 34 11.47 -27.02 -14.66
CA THR A 34 10.83 -26.57 -15.93
C THR A 34 11.37 -25.20 -16.40
N PRO A 35 11.63 -24.99 -17.70
CA PRO A 35 12.04 -23.70 -18.25
C PRO A 35 10.89 -22.66 -18.33
N THR A 36 9.69 -22.98 -17.86
CA THR A 36 8.51 -22.10 -17.89
C THR A 36 7.96 -21.91 -16.48
N PHE A 37 7.55 -20.69 -16.15
CA PHE A 37 6.95 -20.37 -14.86
C PHE A 37 5.51 -20.92 -14.78
N THR A 38 5.34 -21.97 -13.97
CA THR A 38 4.06 -22.59 -13.65
C THR A 38 3.25 -21.78 -12.64
N GLY A 39 3.90 -20.92 -11.86
CA GLY A 39 3.25 -20.17 -10.78
C GLY A 39 2.77 -21.06 -9.63
N LEU A 40 1.85 -20.52 -8.83
CA LEU A 40 1.36 -21.17 -7.61
C LEU A 40 0.20 -22.11 -7.90
N ALA A 41 0.16 -23.27 -7.25
CA ALA A 41 -1.02 -24.12 -7.27
C ALA A 41 -2.19 -23.38 -6.61
N VAL A 42 -3.33 -23.28 -7.29
CA VAL A 42 -4.52 -22.56 -6.81
C VAL A 42 -5.75 -23.46 -6.66
N GLY A 43 -5.71 -24.67 -7.21
CA GLY A 43 -6.84 -25.59 -7.14
C GLY A 43 -6.74 -26.76 -8.10
N THR A 44 -7.90 -27.29 -8.48
CA THR A 44 -8.04 -28.38 -9.44
C THR A 44 -9.18 -28.12 -10.42
N VAL A 45 -9.09 -28.76 -11.59
CA VAL A 45 -10.16 -28.75 -12.60
C VAL A 45 -11.17 -29.84 -12.25
N GLU A 46 -12.37 -29.46 -11.83
CA GLU A 46 -13.47 -30.38 -11.50
C GLU A 46 -14.11 -30.94 -12.79
N LYS A 47 -14.36 -30.07 -13.78
CA LYS A 47 -15.01 -30.45 -15.03
C LYS A 47 -14.53 -29.60 -16.19
N LEU A 48 -14.36 -30.21 -17.36
CA LEU A 48 -14.10 -29.50 -18.62
C LEU A 48 -15.37 -29.44 -19.47
N GLY A 49 -15.73 -28.24 -19.94
CA GLY A 49 -16.77 -28.00 -20.92
C GLY A 49 -16.19 -27.72 -22.31
N LYS A 50 -17.04 -27.35 -23.27
CA LYS A 50 -16.60 -27.02 -24.64
C LYS A 50 -15.91 -25.66 -24.74
N ARG A 51 -16.34 -24.69 -23.92
CA ARG A 51 -15.87 -23.30 -23.91
C ARG A 51 -15.41 -22.83 -22.53
N ASP A 52 -15.71 -23.60 -21.50
CA ASP A 52 -15.41 -23.28 -20.12
C ASP A 52 -14.85 -24.51 -19.38
N LEU A 53 -14.43 -24.27 -18.15
CA LEU A 53 -14.13 -25.30 -17.17
C LEU A 53 -14.74 -24.92 -15.82
N ILE A 54 -15.02 -25.91 -15.00
CA ILE A 54 -15.33 -25.73 -13.59
C ILE A 54 -14.05 -26.06 -12.82
N ALA A 55 -13.59 -25.11 -12.02
CA ALA A 55 -12.44 -25.27 -11.13
C ALA A 55 -12.89 -25.15 -9.67
N VAL A 56 -12.29 -25.96 -8.81
CA VAL A 56 -12.36 -25.82 -7.36
C VAL A 56 -11.02 -25.29 -6.89
N THR A 57 -11.05 -24.14 -6.21
CA THR A 57 -9.85 -23.40 -5.83
C THR A 57 -9.81 -23.14 -4.33
N HIS A 58 -8.61 -22.98 -3.77
CA HIS A 58 -8.38 -22.58 -2.37
C HIS A 58 -8.00 -21.10 -2.23
N GLU A 59 -7.99 -20.38 -3.34
CA GLU A 59 -7.84 -18.94 -3.39
C GLU A 59 -8.84 -18.36 -4.40
N PRO A 60 -9.31 -17.12 -4.21
CA PRO A 60 -10.21 -16.49 -5.17
C PRO A 60 -9.52 -16.25 -6.52
N LEU A 61 -10.28 -16.45 -7.59
CA LEU A 61 -9.87 -16.13 -8.96
C LEU A 61 -10.47 -14.80 -9.41
N SER A 62 -9.78 -14.15 -10.34
CA SER A 62 -10.18 -12.87 -10.92
C SER A 62 -10.19 -12.92 -12.46
N ASN A 63 -11.03 -12.08 -13.07
CA ASN A 63 -10.97 -11.87 -14.51
C ASN A 63 -9.58 -11.35 -14.88
N GLY A 64 -8.97 -11.96 -15.90
CA GLY A 64 -7.64 -11.64 -16.38
C GLY A 64 -6.52 -12.47 -15.74
N ASP A 65 -6.81 -13.35 -14.79
CA ASP A 65 -5.81 -14.26 -14.23
C ASP A 65 -5.21 -15.16 -15.32
N GLY A 66 -3.91 -15.38 -15.23
CA GLY A 66 -3.19 -16.37 -16.04
C GLY A 66 -3.18 -17.69 -15.29
N LEU A 67 -3.83 -18.69 -15.89
CA LEU A 67 -3.95 -20.03 -15.36
C LEU A 67 -3.21 -21.02 -16.25
N ASN A 68 -2.76 -22.12 -15.68
CA ASN A 68 -2.17 -23.20 -16.45
C ASN A 68 -2.40 -24.55 -15.81
N VAL A 69 -2.32 -25.58 -16.65
CA VAL A 69 -2.28 -26.98 -16.24
C VAL A 69 -1.05 -27.62 -16.87
N GLN A 70 -0.43 -28.56 -16.16
CA GLN A 70 0.68 -29.33 -16.70
C GLN A 70 0.17 -30.65 -17.29
N ILE A 71 0.36 -30.87 -18.58
CA ILE A 71 -0.03 -32.11 -19.27
C ILE A 71 1.26 -32.83 -19.67
N LYS A 72 1.56 -33.94 -19.00
CA LYS A 72 2.88 -34.62 -19.08
C LYS A 72 4.01 -33.66 -18.68
N ARG A 73 4.81 -33.17 -19.63
CA ARG A 73 5.92 -32.22 -19.41
C ARG A 73 5.65 -30.84 -20.01
N GLU A 74 4.45 -30.60 -20.53
CA GLU A 74 4.09 -29.35 -21.19
C GLU A 74 3.15 -28.54 -20.31
N VAL A 75 3.45 -27.25 -20.16
CA VAL A 75 2.58 -26.29 -19.46
C VAL A 75 1.62 -25.70 -20.47
N VAL A 76 0.32 -25.93 -20.28
CA VAL A 76 -0.76 -25.40 -21.10
C VAL A 76 -1.37 -24.21 -20.37
N GLY A 77 -0.96 -23.00 -20.77
CA GLY A 77 -1.47 -21.75 -20.21
C GLY A 77 -2.70 -21.22 -20.93
N PHE A 78 -3.57 -20.55 -20.19
CA PHE A 78 -4.72 -19.82 -20.72
C PHE A 78 -5.08 -18.66 -19.79
N ARG A 79 -5.72 -17.62 -20.34
CA ARG A 79 -6.21 -16.47 -19.55
C ARG A 79 -7.65 -16.70 -19.16
N ALA A 80 -8.00 -16.55 -17.89
CA ALA A 80 -9.38 -16.53 -17.42
C ALA A 80 -10.05 -15.22 -17.88
N ASN A 81 -10.68 -15.23 -19.06
CA ASN A 81 -11.38 -14.04 -19.56
C ASN A 81 -12.59 -13.72 -18.69
N ILE A 82 -13.33 -14.76 -18.31
CA ILE A 82 -14.40 -14.71 -17.31
C ILE A 82 -14.08 -15.74 -16.21
N ALA A 83 -14.01 -15.29 -14.97
CA ALA A 83 -13.95 -16.11 -13.77
C ALA A 83 -15.23 -15.86 -12.96
N GLU A 84 -16.25 -16.68 -13.17
CA GLU A 84 -17.56 -16.54 -12.56
C GLU A 84 -17.67 -17.42 -11.31
N LEU A 85 -17.82 -16.83 -10.12
CA LEU A 85 -18.02 -17.57 -8.88
C LEU A 85 -19.39 -18.26 -8.89
N LYS A 86 -19.40 -19.59 -8.75
CA LYS A 86 -20.62 -20.42 -8.71
C LYS A 86 -21.02 -20.80 -7.29
N GLY A 87 -20.08 -20.80 -6.35
CA GLY A 87 -20.36 -21.05 -4.95
C GLY A 87 -19.10 -21.17 -4.12
N GLU A 88 -19.29 -21.10 -2.81
CA GLU A 88 -18.27 -21.31 -1.79
C GLU A 88 -18.72 -22.47 -0.91
N PHE A 89 -17.77 -23.30 -0.48
CA PHE A 89 -18.04 -24.43 0.41
C PHE A 89 -16.82 -24.73 1.27
N GLU A 90 -16.98 -25.58 2.28
CA GLU A 90 -15.88 -26.08 3.09
C GLU A 90 -15.57 -27.53 2.72
N GLU A 91 -14.29 -27.84 2.60
CA GLU A 91 -13.77 -29.18 2.36
C GLU A 91 -12.55 -29.36 3.27
N ASP A 92 -12.53 -30.42 4.08
CA ASP A 92 -11.49 -30.68 5.09
C ASP A 92 -11.21 -29.50 6.04
N GLY A 93 -12.26 -28.75 6.40
CA GLY A 93 -12.16 -27.57 7.26
C GLY A 93 -11.52 -26.35 6.61
N GLN A 94 -11.32 -26.37 5.29
CA GLN A 94 -10.78 -25.26 4.51
C GLN A 94 -11.83 -24.73 3.53
N LYS A 95 -11.88 -23.40 3.41
CA LYS A 95 -12.76 -22.73 2.46
C LYS A 95 -12.30 -22.99 1.02
N ARG A 96 -13.25 -23.34 0.16
CA ARG A 96 -13.07 -23.59 -1.27
C ARG A 96 -14.04 -22.73 -2.08
N TRP A 97 -13.60 -22.35 -3.28
CA TRP A 97 -14.40 -21.60 -4.25
C TRP A 97 -14.56 -22.42 -5.53
N ARG A 98 -15.81 -22.58 -5.97
CA ARG A 98 -16.13 -23.17 -7.27
C ARG A 98 -16.31 -22.05 -8.29
N TYR A 99 -15.46 -22.03 -9.31
CA TYR A 99 -15.53 -21.06 -10.41
C TYR A 99 -15.89 -21.74 -11.73
N ARG A 100 -16.72 -21.09 -12.53
CA ARG A 100 -16.77 -21.32 -13.97
C ARG A 100 -15.76 -20.38 -14.64
N VAL A 101 -14.76 -20.94 -15.29
CA VAL A 101 -13.71 -20.18 -15.97
C VAL A 101 -13.89 -20.33 -17.47
N GLU A 102 -14.02 -19.21 -18.18
CA GLU A 102 -14.14 -19.14 -19.63
C GLU A 102 -12.89 -18.44 -20.20
N PRO A 103 -12.00 -19.18 -20.90
CA PRO A 103 -10.90 -18.58 -21.64
C PRO A 103 -11.40 -17.86 -22.90
N ASN A 104 -10.62 -16.90 -23.42
CA ASN A 104 -10.92 -16.29 -24.72
C ASN A 104 -10.84 -17.32 -25.86
N GLU A 105 -9.82 -18.17 -25.82
CA GLU A 105 -9.67 -19.32 -26.70
C GLU A 105 -9.35 -20.53 -25.82
N MET A 106 -10.09 -21.63 -26.02
CA MET A 106 -9.88 -22.89 -25.31
C MET A 106 -8.70 -23.62 -25.96
N PRO A 107 -7.53 -23.76 -25.30
CA PRO A 107 -6.41 -24.48 -25.89
C PRO A 107 -6.81 -25.93 -26.16
N ALA A 108 -6.56 -26.43 -27.38
CA ALA A 108 -6.93 -27.79 -27.78
C ALA A 108 -6.35 -28.87 -26.84
N ALA A 109 -5.18 -28.61 -26.25
CA ALA A 109 -4.53 -29.49 -25.28
C ALA A 109 -5.34 -29.70 -23.99
N LEU A 110 -6.21 -28.74 -23.59
CA LEU A 110 -7.05 -28.89 -22.39
C LEU A 110 -8.04 -30.04 -22.50
N SER A 111 -8.40 -30.49 -23.72
CA SER A 111 -9.23 -31.68 -23.93
C SER A 111 -8.66 -32.97 -23.30
N ARG A 112 -7.36 -33.00 -22.97
CA ARG A 112 -6.67 -34.12 -22.32
C ARG A 112 -6.69 -34.05 -20.79
N VAL A 113 -7.20 -32.95 -20.22
CA VAL A 113 -7.31 -32.75 -18.78
C VAL A 113 -8.36 -33.69 -18.20
N ARG A 114 -8.02 -34.35 -17.10
CA ARG A 114 -8.93 -35.23 -16.36
C ARG A 114 -9.55 -34.47 -15.18
N PRO A 115 -10.68 -34.93 -14.62
CA PRO A 115 -11.17 -34.41 -13.35
C PRO A 115 -10.09 -34.46 -12.25
N ASN A 116 -10.12 -33.48 -11.35
CA ASN A 116 -9.18 -33.26 -10.25
C ASN A 116 -7.74 -32.95 -10.68
N HIS A 117 -7.52 -32.58 -11.93
CA HIS A 117 -6.18 -32.22 -12.41
C HIS A 117 -5.71 -30.90 -11.79
N PRO A 118 -4.45 -30.77 -11.34
CA PRO A 118 -3.94 -29.54 -10.73
C PRO A 118 -4.04 -28.32 -11.65
N LEU A 119 -4.45 -27.20 -11.06
CA LEU A 119 -4.56 -25.89 -11.68
C LEU A 119 -3.61 -24.91 -10.97
N ASN A 120 -2.76 -24.25 -11.75
CA ASN A 120 -1.83 -23.25 -11.24
C ASN A 120 -2.17 -21.85 -11.77
N ARG A 121 -1.78 -20.82 -11.03
CA ARG A 121 -1.90 -19.40 -11.40
C ARG A 121 -0.50 -18.81 -11.54
N ASN A 122 -0.15 -18.37 -12.74
CA ASN A 122 1.13 -17.74 -13.05
C ASN A 122 1.02 -16.23 -13.30
N LEU A 123 -0.20 -15.68 -13.30
CA LEU A 123 -0.45 -14.25 -13.31
C LEU A 123 -1.68 -13.98 -12.43
N ASP A 124 -1.47 -13.38 -11.26
CA ASP A 124 -2.55 -12.83 -10.43
C ASP A 124 -2.84 -11.40 -10.91
N HIS A 125 -3.93 -11.22 -11.65
CA HIS A 125 -4.22 -9.95 -12.31
C HIS A 125 -4.48 -8.83 -11.30
N ASN A 126 -5.23 -9.13 -10.24
CA ASN A 126 -5.55 -8.16 -9.20
C ASN A 126 -4.29 -7.76 -8.41
N TRP A 127 -3.43 -8.71 -8.09
CA TRP A 127 -2.14 -8.42 -7.43
C TRP A 127 -1.23 -7.55 -8.31
N GLN A 128 -1.14 -7.84 -9.61
CA GLN A 128 -0.39 -7.02 -10.57
C GLN A 128 -0.96 -5.60 -10.70
N GLN A 129 -2.29 -5.46 -10.72
CA GLN A 129 -2.94 -4.15 -10.73
C GLN A 129 -2.73 -3.39 -9.41
N ALA A 130 -2.64 -4.11 -8.28
CA ALA A 130 -2.34 -3.50 -6.99
C ALA A 130 -0.90 -2.95 -6.92
N LEU A 131 0.06 -3.60 -7.60
CA LEU A 131 1.45 -3.13 -7.70
C LEU A 131 1.57 -1.77 -8.42
N LEU A 132 0.64 -1.45 -9.33
CA LEU A 132 0.60 -0.18 -10.05
C LEU A 132 -0.02 0.97 -9.24
N LYS A 133 -0.58 0.67 -8.06
CA LYS A 133 -1.23 1.65 -7.17
C LYS A 133 -0.29 2.02 -6.02
N THR A 134 -0.66 3.07 -5.27
CA THR A 134 0.02 3.43 -4.02
C THR A 134 0.07 2.23 -3.08
N SER A 135 1.26 1.69 -2.85
CA SER A 135 1.48 0.49 -2.03
C SER A 135 1.60 0.81 -0.54
N ALA A 136 2.02 2.02 -0.19
CA ALA A 136 2.08 2.53 1.17
C ALA A 136 2.05 4.06 1.19
N GLU A 137 1.62 4.62 2.32
CA GLU A 137 1.67 6.05 2.59
C GLU A 137 2.25 6.30 3.99
N ARG A 138 3.22 7.21 4.06
CA ARG A 138 3.78 7.73 5.31
C ARG A 138 3.52 9.24 5.35
N ARG A 139 2.74 9.66 6.34
CA ARG A 139 2.64 11.07 6.73
C ARG A 139 3.38 11.31 8.04
N ILE A 140 3.92 12.50 8.20
CA ILE A 140 4.59 12.99 9.40
C ILE A 140 3.55 13.61 10.31
N GLY A 141 3.55 13.23 11.59
CA GLY A 141 2.69 13.83 12.59
C GLY A 141 3.13 15.23 12.93
N ILE A 142 2.17 16.15 13.03
CA ILE A 142 2.41 17.48 13.61
C ILE A 142 1.44 17.78 14.74
N GLN A 143 1.93 18.51 15.73
CA GLN A 143 1.13 19.08 16.80
C GLN A 143 1.12 20.59 16.65
N TRP A 144 -0.06 21.19 16.73
CA TRP A 144 -0.22 22.63 16.72
C TRP A 144 -0.31 23.16 18.16
N GLN A 145 0.48 24.19 18.46
CA GLN A 145 0.27 25.06 19.61
C GLN A 145 -0.16 26.43 19.11
N VAL A 146 -1.35 26.86 19.51
CA VAL A 146 -1.98 28.07 19.02
C VAL A 146 -2.18 29.03 20.19
N THR A 147 -1.65 30.24 20.04
CA THR A 147 -1.94 31.35 20.96
C THR A 147 -2.73 32.40 20.21
N LEU A 148 -3.95 32.65 20.65
CA LEU A 148 -4.83 33.67 20.07
C LEU A 148 -5.11 34.77 21.10
N ARG A 149 -4.82 36.02 20.72
CA ARG A 149 -5.09 37.25 21.46
C ARG A 149 -5.78 38.25 20.53
N GLU A 150 -6.14 39.42 21.04
CA GLU A 150 -6.77 40.48 20.24
C GLU A 150 -5.81 41.04 19.19
N ASP A 151 -4.53 41.17 19.53
CA ASP A 151 -3.52 41.83 18.72
C ASP A 151 -2.69 40.87 17.85
N HIS A 152 -2.71 39.56 18.13
CA HIS A 152 -1.95 38.59 17.36
C HIS A 152 -2.49 37.15 17.46
N LEU A 153 -2.16 36.37 16.42
CA LEU A 153 -2.30 34.92 16.36
C LEU A 153 -0.93 34.32 16.10
N ARG A 154 -0.45 33.48 17.02
CA ARG A 154 0.78 32.69 16.85
C ARG A 154 0.41 31.23 16.61
N LEU A 155 0.89 30.67 15.50
CA LEU A 155 0.83 29.24 15.22
C LEU A 155 2.23 28.65 15.34
N GLU A 156 2.39 27.71 16.26
CA GLU A 156 3.59 26.90 16.38
C GLU A 156 3.29 25.46 15.92
N ALA A 157 4.01 25.02 14.90
CA ALA A 157 3.91 23.68 14.35
C ALA A 157 5.11 22.85 14.82
N ILE A 158 4.85 21.70 15.46
CA ILE A 158 5.88 20.81 16.01
C ILE A 158 5.76 19.46 15.32
N SER A 159 6.82 19.02 14.66
CA SER A 159 6.88 17.71 14.01
C SER A 159 7.12 16.57 15.00
N GLU A 160 6.79 15.33 14.59
CA GLU A 160 7.05 14.12 15.39
C GLU A 160 8.53 13.88 15.68
N GLU A 161 9.44 14.51 14.93
CA GLU A 161 10.89 14.51 15.19
C GLU A 161 11.35 15.61 16.16
N GLY A 162 10.43 16.47 16.63
CA GLY A 162 10.72 17.56 17.58
C GLY A 162 11.18 18.87 16.93
N VAL A 163 11.27 18.96 15.60
CA VAL A 163 11.51 20.23 14.91
C VAL A 163 10.26 21.10 15.02
N SER A 164 10.42 22.36 15.44
CA SER A 164 9.33 23.32 15.55
C SER A 164 9.61 24.61 14.79
N VAL A 165 8.53 25.24 14.32
CA VAL A 165 8.54 26.58 13.73
C VAL A 165 7.34 27.35 14.24
N ALA A 166 7.47 28.67 14.33
CA ALA A 166 6.37 29.56 14.70
C ALA A 166 6.18 30.64 13.66
N VAL A 167 4.93 30.89 13.28
CA VAL A 167 4.51 31.98 12.40
C VAL A 167 3.46 32.83 13.11
N ASN A 168 3.43 34.12 12.81
CA ASN A 168 2.53 35.07 13.46
C ASN A 168 1.67 35.80 12.41
N LEU A 169 0.46 36.14 12.82
CA LEU A 169 -0.44 37.04 12.10
C LEU A 169 -0.84 38.16 13.04
N ASP A 170 -0.53 39.39 12.65
CA ASP A 170 -0.90 40.58 13.40
C ASP A 170 -2.39 40.88 13.23
N GLY A 171 -3.00 41.32 14.32
CA GLY A 171 -4.39 41.76 14.40
C GLY A 171 -4.57 43.24 14.00
N PRO A 172 -5.58 43.93 14.55
CA PRO A 172 -6.49 43.48 15.61
C PRO A 172 -7.55 42.49 15.09
N PHE A 173 -7.91 41.52 15.92
CA PHE A 173 -9.02 40.60 15.70
C PHE A 173 -10.22 41.04 16.53
N GLY A 174 -11.39 41.13 15.90
CA GLY A 174 -12.63 41.42 16.61
C GLY A 174 -13.10 40.23 17.46
N ALA A 175 -13.80 40.49 18.56
CA ALA A 175 -14.45 39.44 19.34
C ALA A 175 -15.39 38.61 18.45
N ALA A 176 -15.36 37.29 18.60
CA ALA A 176 -16.20 36.41 17.81
C ALA A 176 -17.67 36.48 18.27
N ASN A 177 -18.59 36.70 17.33
CA ASN A 177 -20.04 36.65 17.61
C ASN A 177 -20.51 35.26 18.09
N LYS A 178 -19.80 34.20 17.68
CA LYS A 178 -20.03 32.81 18.09
C LYS A 178 -18.71 32.20 18.56
N PRO A 179 -18.35 32.40 19.83
CA PRO A 179 -17.04 32.02 20.37
C PRO A 179 -16.63 30.58 20.10
N GLU A 180 -17.49 29.61 20.46
CA GLU A 180 -17.20 28.18 20.30
C GLU A 180 -17.00 27.81 18.83
N GLN A 181 -17.90 28.26 17.94
CA GLN A 181 -17.81 27.99 16.50
C GLN A 181 -16.54 28.58 15.87
N ALA A 182 -16.07 29.74 16.34
CA ALA A 182 -14.84 30.34 15.85
C ALA A 182 -13.60 29.50 16.24
N LEU A 183 -13.56 28.99 17.47
CA LEU A 183 -12.48 28.13 17.95
C LEU A 183 -12.50 26.76 17.26
N ASP A 184 -13.68 26.17 17.05
CA ASP A 184 -13.83 24.91 16.31
C ASP A 184 -13.42 25.06 14.86
N GLN A 185 -13.85 26.13 14.19
CA GLN A 185 -13.42 26.43 12.83
C GLN A 185 -11.90 26.60 12.70
N LEU A 186 -11.27 27.21 13.71
CA LEU A 186 -9.81 27.32 13.75
C LEU A 186 -9.17 25.93 13.86
N ARG A 187 -9.64 25.07 14.79
CA ARG A 187 -9.17 23.68 14.93
C ARG A 187 -9.30 22.92 13.62
N ASP A 188 -10.48 22.97 13.01
CA ASP A 188 -10.78 22.27 11.76
C ASP A 188 -9.89 22.73 10.61
N LEU A 189 -9.63 24.05 10.50
CA LEU A 189 -8.74 24.56 9.46
C LEU A 189 -7.29 24.10 9.66
N LEU A 190 -6.81 23.97 10.89
CA LEU A 190 -5.44 23.50 11.16
C LEU A 190 -5.26 21.99 10.93
N THR A 191 -6.33 21.20 11.00
CA THR A 191 -6.28 19.76 10.68
C THR A 191 -6.29 19.47 9.18
N GLN A 192 -6.78 20.40 8.36
CA GLN A 192 -6.88 20.28 6.91
C GLN A 192 -5.54 20.49 6.18
N LEU A 193 -4.63 19.51 6.28
CA LEU A 193 -3.29 19.56 5.66
C LEU A 193 -3.22 18.98 4.23
N GLY A 194 -4.35 18.51 3.69
CA GLY A 194 -4.50 18.18 2.27
C GLY A 194 -3.48 17.16 1.73
N THR A 195 -2.79 17.58 0.65
CA THR A 195 -1.80 16.80 -0.10
C THR A 195 -0.38 16.94 0.43
N THR A 196 -0.18 17.63 1.55
CA THR A 196 1.13 17.72 2.18
C THR A 196 1.54 16.36 2.76
N ILE A 197 2.83 16.22 3.07
CA ILE A 197 3.37 15.03 3.76
C ILE A 197 2.98 14.97 5.24
N TYR A 198 2.17 15.89 5.75
CA TYR A 198 1.84 16.03 7.16
C TYR A 198 0.41 15.57 7.47
N HIS A 199 0.18 15.18 8.73
CA HIS A 199 -1.15 15.02 9.31
C HIS A 199 -1.16 15.66 10.71
N ALA A 200 -2.24 16.33 11.07
CA ALA A 200 -2.39 16.91 12.39
C ALA A 200 -2.72 15.79 13.40
N GLN A 201 -1.91 15.68 14.44
CA GLN A 201 -2.12 14.77 15.57
C GLN A 201 -2.91 15.43 16.69
N ASP A 202 -2.62 16.70 16.97
CA ASP A 202 -3.24 17.46 18.05
C ASP A 202 -3.26 18.96 17.70
N VAL A 203 -4.24 19.67 18.24
CA VAL A 203 -4.36 21.13 18.14
C VAL A 203 -4.68 21.68 19.54
N ARG A 204 -3.67 22.29 20.16
CA ARG A 204 -3.78 22.93 21.47
C ARG A 204 -4.01 24.41 21.30
N LEU A 205 -5.09 24.90 21.89
CA LEU A 205 -5.51 26.29 21.82
C LEU A 205 -5.42 26.95 23.18
N ASP A 206 -4.56 27.97 23.26
CA ASP A 206 -4.56 28.98 24.30
C ASP A 206 -5.25 30.24 23.75
N ALA A 207 -6.56 30.32 24.00
CA ALA A 207 -7.42 31.42 23.59
C ALA A 207 -8.38 31.76 24.74
N PRO A 208 -7.97 32.61 25.71
CA PRO A 208 -8.81 32.95 26.87
C PRO A 208 -10.10 33.68 26.46
N GLN A 209 -10.06 34.34 25.30
CA GLN A 209 -11.22 34.91 24.63
C GLN A 209 -11.20 34.46 23.16
N ALA A 210 -12.39 34.21 22.60
CA ALA A 210 -12.52 33.85 21.20
C ALA A 210 -12.53 35.12 20.34
N PHE A 211 -11.55 35.21 19.45
CA PHE A 211 -11.46 36.25 18.44
C PHE A 211 -11.74 35.66 17.05
N PHE A 212 -12.34 36.46 16.17
CA PHE A 212 -12.61 36.07 14.80
C PHE A 212 -11.36 36.30 13.94
N VAL A 213 -10.81 35.20 13.40
CA VAL A 213 -9.70 35.24 12.45
C VAL A 213 -10.25 34.95 11.05
N PRO A 214 -10.01 35.81 10.05
CA PRO A 214 -10.44 35.56 8.68
C PRO A 214 -9.87 34.24 8.13
N ASN A 215 -10.75 33.38 7.60
CA ASN A 215 -10.37 32.06 7.06
C ASN A 215 -9.28 32.11 5.98
N SER A 216 -9.26 33.16 5.15
CA SER A 216 -8.22 33.33 4.12
C SER A 216 -6.85 33.54 4.76
N GLN A 217 -6.76 34.38 5.77
CA GLN A 217 -5.51 34.65 6.50
C GLN A 217 -5.05 33.41 7.27
N LEU A 218 -5.97 32.70 7.94
CA LEU A 218 -5.64 31.46 8.65
C LEU A 218 -5.13 30.37 7.69
N LYS A 219 -5.73 30.23 6.50
CA LYS A 219 -5.26 29.28 5.48
C LYS A 219 -3.87 29.63 4.96
N THR A 220 -3.60 30.92 4.74
CA THR A 220 -2.27 31.42 4.35
C THR A 220 -1.26 31.13 5.46
N LEU A 221 -1.54 31.56 6.69
CA LEU A 221 -0.64 31.35 7.83
C LEU A 221 -0.33 29.87 8.07
N ARG A 222 -1.34 29.00 7.98
CA ARG A 222 -1.15 27.54 8.06
C ARG A 222 -0.22 27.02 6.95
N ARG A 223 -0.40 27.47 5.70
CA ARG A 223 0.47 27.06 4.59
C ARG A 223 1.90 27.51 4.86
N ASP A 224 2.09 28.76 5.26
CA ASP A 224 3.40 29.34 5.52
C ASP A 224 4.12 28.62 6.68
N ALA A 225 3.39 28.23 7.74
CA ALA A 225 3.95 27.39 8.81
C ALA A 225 4.40 26.01 8.31
N ILE A 226 3.63 25.36 7.42
CA ILE A 226 3.97 24.05 6.88
C ILE A 226 5.17 24.12 5.94
N GLU A 227 5.28 25.18 5.14
CA GLU A 227 6.44 25.45 4.28
C GLU A 227 7.70 25.65 5.14
N ALA A 228 7.64 26.55 6.13
CA ALA A 228 8.73 26.79 7.06
C ALA A 228 9.14 25.54 7.84
N LEU A 229 8.17 24.73 8.31
CA LEU A 229 8.46 23.47 9.01
C LEU A 229 9.19 22.49 8.10
N THR A 230 8.84 22.46 6.81
CA THR A 230 9.48 21.58 5.84
C THR A 230 10.94 21.95 5.63
N GLU A 231 11.24 23.24 5.48
CA GLU A 231 12.61 23.75 5.37
C GLU A 231 13.42 23.43 6.63
N ALA A 232 12.88 23.74 7.81
CA ALA A 232 13.53 23.47 9.09
C ALA A 232 13.82 21.97 9.30
N ARG A 233 12.90 21.08 8.89
CA ARG A 233 13.10 19.62 8.96
C ARG A 233 14.19 19.13 8.01
N ILE A 234 14.29 19.70 6.81
CA ILE A 234 15.35 19.37 5.86
C ILE A 234 16.71 19.82 6.39
N GLU A 235 16.78 21.00 6.99
CA GLU A 235 18.01 21.53 7.59
C GLU A 235 18.47 20.72 8.80
N ALA A 236 17.53 20.35 9.68
CA ALA A 236 17.80 19.53 10.87
C ALA A 236 18.08 18.05 10.55
N HIS A 237 17.90 17.61 9.30
CA HIS A 237 18.06 16.20 8.94
C HIS A 237 19.50 15.72 9.16
N PRO A 238 19.72 14.65 9.96
CA PRO A 238 21.06 14.17 10.25
C PRO A 238 21.73 13.64 8.97
N ARG A 239 22.90 14.17 8.64
CA ARG A 239 23.70 13.71 7.50
C ARG A 239 24.67 12.62 7.97
N GLY A 240 24.48 11.40 7.48
CA GLY A 240 25.40 10.30 7.75
C GLY A 240 26.78 10.56 7.13
N GLY A 241 27.84 10.29 7.90
CA GLY A 241 29.22 10.26 7.39
C GLY A 241 29.63 8.84 6.99
N ARG A 242 30.59 8.73 6.05
CA ARG A 242 31.25 7.45 5.77
C ARG A 242 31.91 6.96 7.08
N LYS A 243 31.67 5.70 7.46
CA LYS A 243 32.42 5.08 8.56
C LYS A 243 33.91 5.12 8.23
N ALA A 244 34.75 5.41 9.22
CA ALA A 244 36.19 5.36 9.04
C ALA A 244 36.61 3.97 8.52
N GLU A 245 37.64 3.93 7.68
CA GLU A 245 38.25 2.68 7.27
C GLU A 245 38.79 1.97 8.52
N THR A 246 38.36 0.73 8.74
CA THR A 246 38.90 -0.11 9.82
C THR A 246 40.26 -0.66 9.38
N THR A 247 41.27 -0.56 10.26
CA THR A 247 42.60 -1.15 10.05
C THR A 247 42.86 -2.23 11.12
N PRO A 248 43.15 -3.49 10.73
CA PRO A 248 43.18 -4.03 9.36
C PRO A 248 41.78 -4.11 8.73
N PRO A 249 41.68 -4.27 7.40
CA PRO A 249 40.40 -4.47 6.73
C PRO A 249 39.68 -5.71 7.29
N PRO A 250 38.34 -5.69 7.37
CA PRO A 250 37.57 -6.87 7.77
C PRO A 250 37.84 -8.00 6.77
N VAL A 251 38.13 -9.19 7.31
CA VAL A 251 38.41 -10.41 6.54
C VAL A 251 37.14 -10.91 5.85
#